data_AF-A0A944ARZ8-F1
#
_entry.id   AF-A0A944ARZ8-F1
#
_cell.length_a   1.000
_cell.length_b   1.000
_cell.length_c   1.000
_cell.angle_alpha   90.00
_cell.angle_beta   90.00
_cell.angle_gamma   90.00
#
_symmetry.space_group_name_H-M   'P 1'
#
loop_
_entity.id
_entity.type
_entity.pdbx_description
1 polymer ?
#
loop_
_entity_poly.entity_id
_entity_poly.type
_entity_poly.pdbx_seq_one_letter_code
_entity_poly.pdbx_strand_id
1 'polypeptide(L)'
;MIGLYSFTFGQNTKSLYKDTLHPDPWSLIISRPESTPEMNYIRCYLKVTDAETGEDVTYSKIKANYAWVSTPHMGHPYQHTYYLDGGMSMHLLLKPGKYNISFYTPKEKVFGIKVSNKGDWISNTFYYDTANPTNVIWLIPTANSNGFFNGGWYITYKAPQYFKYVKPYVTED
;
A
#
# COMPACT_ATOMS: atom_id res chain seq x y z
N MET A 1 -33.17 51.83 10.41
CA MET A 1 -31.89 51.55 9.73
C MET A 1 -30.90 51.10 10.78
N ILE A 2 -30.68 49.79 10.90
CA ILE A 2 -29.74 49.19 11.86
C ILE A 2 -28.68 48.51 11.01
N GLY A 3 -27.44 48.98 11.12
CA GLY A 3 -26.29 48.43 10.41
C GLY A 3 -25.93 47.05 10.95
N LEU A 4 -25.97 46.04 10.08
CA LEU A 4 -25.49 44.70 10.39
C LEU A 4 -23.98 44.66 10.15
N TYR A 5 -23.25 44.48 11.25
CA TYR A 5 -21.82 44.21 11.25
C TYR A 5 -21.55 42.84 10.60
N SER A 6 -20.61 42.84 9.66
CA SER A 6 -20.05 41.63 9.05
C SER A 6 -19.21 40.86 10.07
N PHE A 7 -19.51 39.59 10.26
CA PHE A 7 -18.57 38.61 10.82
C PHE A 7 -18.16 37.65 9.71
N THR A 8 -17.09 37.99 9.00
CA THR A 8 -16.36 37.03 8.18
C THR A 8 -15.54 36.14 9.12
N PHE A 9 -15.97 34.89 9.29
CA PHE A 9 -15.13 33.86 9.88
C PHE A 9 -13.99 33.56 8.90
N GLY A 10 -12.87 34.27 9.07
CA GLY A 10 -11.59 33.91 8.45
C GLY A 10 -11.06 32.63 9.09
N GLN A 11 -11.49 31.47 8.59
CA GLN A 11 -10.75 30.24 8.83
C GLN A 11 -9.53 30.25 7.93
N ASN A 12 -8.44 30.75 8.49
CA ASN A 12 -7.10 30.64 7.94
C ASN A 12 -6.60 29.20 8.14
N THR A 13 -7.23 28.23 7.44
CA THR A 13 -6.69 26.88 7.33
C THR A 13 -5.61 26.90 6.25
N LYS A 14 -4.36 27.11 6.68
CA LYS A 14 -3.22 26.71 5.85
C LYS A 14 -3.40 25.22 5.53
N SER A 15 -3.86 24.96 4.32
CA SER A 15 -3.83 23.65 3.67
C SER A 15 -2.44 23.04 3.89
N LEU A 16 -2.39 21.95 4.65
CA LEU A 16 -1.23 21.06 4.76
C LEU A 16 -1.13 20.15 3.51
N TYR A 17 -1.91 20.43 2.46
CA TYR A 17 -1.98 19.60 1.26
C TYR A 17 -0.87 20.02 0.30
N LYS A 18 0.07 19.10 0.06
CA LYS A 18 0.78 19.07 -1.22
C LYS A 18 -0.05 18.20 -2.16
N ASP A 19 -0.67 18.82 -3.15
CA ASP A 19 -1.45 18.17 -4.22
C ASP A 19 -0.61 17.26 -5.13
N THR A 20 0.68 17.09 -4.83
CA THR A 20 1.63 16.33 -5.62
C THR A 20 2.42 15.43 -4.69
N LEU A 21 2.31 14.11 -4.90
CA LEU A 21 3.12 13.12 -4.21
C LEU A 21 4.56 13.25 -4.72
N HIS A 22 5.40 13.99 -4.00
CA HIS A 22 6.84 13.91 -4.25
C HIS A 22 7.31 12.58 -3.65
N PRO A 23 7.83 11.64 -4.46
CA PRO A 23 8.38 10.42 -3.92
C PRO A 23 9.51 10.82 -2.98
N ASP A 24 9.29 10.60 -1.69
CA ASP A 24 10.36 10.71 -0.71
C ASP A 24 11.33 9.57 -1.04
N PRO A 25 12.61 9.86 -1.36
CA PRO A 25 13.59 8.81 -1.66
C PRO A 25 13.77 7.80 -0.51
N TRP A 26 13.24 8.10 0.68
CA TRP A 26 13.26 7.23 1.85
C TRP A 26 11.98 6.40 2.06
N SER A 27 10.99 6.52 1.16
CA SER A 27 9.72 5.78 1.25
C SER A 27 9.81 4.42 0.56
N LEU A 28 9.44 3.36 1.27
CA LEU A 28 9.24 2.04 0.66
C LEU A 28 7.92 2.07 -0.11
N ILE A 29 7.98 1.80 -1.41
CA ILE A 29 6.79 1.67 -2.24
C ILE A 29 6.37 0.20 -2.29
N ILE A 30 5.13 -0.07 -1.89
CA ILE A 30 4.53 -1.39 -1.94
C ILE A 30 3.42 -1.34 -2.96
N SER A 31 3.62 -1.97 -4.11
CA SER A 31 2.65 -1.97 -5.20
C SER A 31 1.89 -3.28 -5.22
N ARG A 32 0.56 -3.17 -5.27
CA ARG A 32 -0.35 -4.28 -5.54
C ARG A 32 -0.91 -4.12 -6.96
N PRO A 33 -0.45 -4.93 -7.92
CA PRO A 33 -0.97 -4.93 -9.28
C PRO A 33 -2.48 -5.13 -9.33
N GLU A 34 -3.10 -4.54 -10.35
CA GLU A 34 -4.45 -4.89 -10.73
C GLU A 34 -4.49 -6.34 -11.24
N SER A 35 -5.60 -7.02 -10.96
CA SER A 35 -5.89 -8.41 -11.28
C SER A 35 -7.35 -8.51 -11.75
N THR A 36 -8.01 -9.65 -11.57
CA THR A 36 -9.44 -9.78 -11.83
C THR A 36 -10.26 -8.92 -10.85
N PRO A 37 -11.45 -8.45 -11.24
CA PRO A 37 -12.29 -7.63 -10.38
C PRO A 37 -12.51 -8.21 -8.98
N GLU A 38 -12.81 -9.51 -8.89
CA GLU A 38 -13.05 -10.19 -7.60
C GLU A 38 -11.82 -10.17 -6.71
N MET A 39 -10.64 -10.38 -7.28
CA MET A 39 -9.39 -10.29 -6.54
C MET A 39 -9.11 -8.86 -6.09
N ASN A 40 -9.36 -7.87 -6.96
CA ASN A 40 -9.04 -6.47 -6.67
C ASN A 40 -9.75 -5.94 -5.41
N TYR A 41 -10.95 -6.45 -5.11
CA TYR A 41 -11.71 -6.09 -3.92
C TYR A 41 -11.27 -6.77 -2.61
N ILE A 42 -10.41 -7.79 -2.69
CA ILE A 42 -9.88 -8.45 -1.48
C ILE A 42 -8.81 -7.56 -0.86
N ARG A 43 -9.14 -6.93 0.26
CA ARG A 43 -8.22 -6.07 1.01
C ARG A 43 -7.06 -6.87 1.58
N CYS A 44 -5.85 -6.38 1.36
CA CYS A 44 -4.64 -6.94 1.93
C CYS A 44 -4.07 -6.00 2.99
N TYR A 45 -4.21 -6.36 4.26
CA TYR A 45 -3.86 -5.52 5.40
C TYR A 45 -2.37 -5.58 5.70
N LEU A 46 -1.77 -4.42 5.93
CA LEU A 46 -0.37 -4.31 6.31
C LEU A 46 -0.19 -4.71 7.77
N LYS A 47 0.89 -5.44 8.05
CA LYS A 47 1.46 -5.62 9.38
C LYS A 47 2.94 -5.26 9.34
N VAL A 48 3.37 -4.45 10.30
CA VAL A 48 4.77 -4.10 10.50
C VAL A 48 5.16 -4.45 11.92
N THR A 49 6.18 -5.30 12.06
CA THR A 49 6.79 -5.56 13.36
C THR A 49 8.20 -5.00 13.41
N ASP A 50 8.59 -4.50 14.58
CA ASP A 50 9.96 -4.11 14.87
C ASP A 50 10.85 -5.35 14.79
N ALA A 51 11.93 -5.30 14.02
CA ALA A 51 12.77 -6.47 13.81
C ALA A 51 13.63 -6.83 15.03
N GLU A 52 13.86 -5.87 15.94
CA GLU A 52 14.67 -6.09 17.14
C GLU A 52 13.80 -6.54 18.31
N THR A 53 12.66 -5.87 18.54
CA THR A 53 11.79 -6.17 19.68
C THR A 53 10.68 -7.18 19.37
N GLY A 54 10.34 -7.36 18.09
CA GLY A 54 9.20 -8.17 17.65
C GLY A 54 7.83 -7.52 17.88
N GLU A 55 7.79 -6.30 18.41
CA GLU A 55 6.54 -5.58 18.71
C GLU A 55 5.80 -5.18 17.43
N ASP A 56 4.46 -5.21 17.47
CA ASP A 56 3.64 -4.66 16.40
C ASP A 56 3.69 -3.12 16.44
N VAL A 57 4.24 -2.54 15.39
CA VAL A 57 4.44 -1.09 15.26
C VAL A 57 3.64 -0.50 14.10
N THR A 58 2.69 -1.27 13.57
CA THR A 58 1.86 -0.94 12.40
C THR A 58 1.16 0.41 12.53
N TYR A 59 0.85 0.88 13.74
CA TYR A 59 0.16 2.17 13.92
C TYR A 59 0.95 3.19 14.74
N SER A 60 2.15 2.84 15.23
CA SER A 60 2.94 3.68 16.14
C SER A 60 4.20 4.28 15.50
N LYS A 61 4.79 3.60 14.51
CA LYS A 61 6.05 4.03 13.87
C LYS A 61 5.95 4.31 12.37
N ILE A 62 4.77 4.13 11.76
CA ILE A 62 4.59 4.29 10.31
C ILE A 62 3.49 5.27 9.94
N LYS A 63 3.63 5.88 8.76
CA LYS A 63 2.57 6.59 8.03
C LYS A 63 2.51 6.03 6.61
N ALA A 64 1.33 6.02 6.01
CA ALA A 64 1.17 5.60 4.62
C ALA A 64 0.43 6.66 3.81
N ASN A 65 0.89 6.86 2.57
CA ASN A 65 0.14 7.56 1.53
C ASN A 65 -0.19 6.55 0.42
N TYR A 66 -1.32 6.74 -0.26
CA TYR A 66 -1.76 5.85 -1.32
C TYR A 66 -1.79 6.55 -2.65
N ALA A 67 -1.36 5.86 -3.70
CA ALA A 67 -1.52 6.25 -5.08
C ALA A 67 -2.18 5.11 -5.86
N TRP A 68 -3.12 5.44 -6.74
CA TRP A 68 -3.64 4.45 -7.71
C TRP A 68 -2.72 4.41 -8.92
N VAL A 69 -2.52 3.24 -9.52
CA VAL A 69 -1.72 3.10 -10.76
C VAL A 69 -2.30 3.96 -11.90
N SER A 70 -3.62 4.15 -11.93
CA SER A 70 -4.31 5.03 -12.90
C SER A 70 -4.10 6.52 -12.63
N THR A 71 -3.78 6.90 -11.39
CA THR A 71 -3.56 8.29 -10.99
C THR A 71 -2.39 8.40 -9.99
N PRO A 72 -1.16 8.08 -10.42
CA PRO A 72 -0.02 7.86 -9.51
C PRO A 72 0.45 9.14 -8.79
N HIS A 73 0.01 10.30 -9.25
CA HIS A 73 0.37 11.61 -8.69
C HIS A 73 -0.55 12.07 -7.55
N MET A 74 -1.68 11.39 -7.32
CA MET A 74 -2.66 11.77 -6.31
C MET A 74 -2.51 10.90 -5.05
N GLY A 75 -2.26 11.57 -3.91
CA GLY A 75 -2.25 10.96 -2.59
C GLY A 75 -3.66 10.89 -2.00
N HIS A 76 -4.13 9.69 -1.65
CA HIS A 76 -5.42 9.54 -0.96
C HIS A 76 -5.24 9.37 0.56
N PRO A 77 -5.92 10.16 1.40
CA PRO A 77 -5.81 10.06 2.85
C PRO A 77 -6.48 8.81 3.41
N TYR A 78 -6.00 8.47 4.61
CA TYR A 78 -6.21 7.25 5.37
C TYR A 78 -7.68 7.00 5.79
N GLN A 79 -8.16 5.77 5.57
CA GLN A 79 -9.18 5.14 6.41
C GLN A 79 -8.44 4.40 7.52
N HIS A 80 -8.93 4.38 8.76
CA HIS A 80 -8.27 3.94 10.01
C HIS A 80 -7.51 2.58 10.06
N THR A 81 -7.30 1.87 8.94
CA THR A 81 -6.54 0.63 8.79
C THR A 81 -5.66 0.69 7.53
N TYR A 82 -4.40 0.23 7.59
CA TYR A 82 -3.52 0.18 6.42
C TYR A 82 -3.80 -1.07 5.57
N TYR A 83 -4.18 -0.88 4.30
CA TYR A 83 -4.43 -1.99 3.37
C TYR A 83 -4.17 -1.60 1.90
N LEU A 84 -4.03 -2.62 1.04
CA LEU A 84 -3.93 -2.48 -0.42
C LEU A 84 -5.08 -3.21 -1.13
N ASP A 85 -5.77 -2.49 -2.02
CA ASP A 85 -6.65 -3.05 -3.05
C ASP A 85 -5.91 -3.21 -4.38
N GLY A 86 -6.53 -3.92 -5.34
CA GLY A 86 -5.92 -4.12 -6.66
C GLY A 86 -5.69 -2.80 -7.39
N GLY A 87 -4.48 -2.61 -7.94
CA GLY A 87 -4.11 -1.37 -8.63
C GLY A 87 -3.67 -0.23 -7.70
N MET A 88 -3.48 -0.49 -6.41
CA MET A 88 -2.97 0.49 -5.45
C MET A 88 -1.46 0.35 -5.24
N SER A 89 -0.81 1.48 -4.93
CA SER A 89 0.53 1.53 -4.36
C SER A 89 0.49 2.28 -3.04
N MET A 90 1.16 1.72 -2.04
CA MET A 90 1.33 2.29 -0.70
C MET A 90 2.75 2.81 -0.57
N HIS A 91 2.88 4.09 -0.29
CA HIS A 91 4.13 4.75 0.05
C HIS A 91 4.27 4.73 1.56
N LEU A 92 5.08 3.81 2.06
CA LEU A 92 5.30 3.61 3.47
C LEU A 92 6.43 4.52 3.96
N LEU A 93 6.08 5.43 4.87
CA LEU A 93 7.01 6.31 5.56
C LEU A 93 7.26 5.73 6.95
N LEU A 94 8.45 5.17 7.16
CA LEU A 94 8.84 4.59 8.45
C LEU A 94 9.80 5.53 9.19
N LYS A 95 9.70 5.58 10.52
CA LYS A 95 10.78 6.14 11.35
C LYS A 95 12.06 5.31 11.16
N PRO A 96 13.26 5.86 11.44
CA PRO A 96 14.50 5.09 11.39
C PRO A 96 14.43 3.83 12.25
N GLY A 97 14.87 2.70 11.69
CA GLY A 97 14.85 1.38 12.31
C GLY A 97 14.92 0.22 11.30
N LYS A 98 14.73 -0.99 11.82
CA LYS A 98 14.67 -2.25 11.09
C LYS A 98 13.31 -2.91 11.31
N TYR A 99 12.70 -3.39 10.25
CA TYR A 99 11.30 -3.81 10.27
C TYR A 99 11.07 -5.10 9.51
N ASN A 100 10.11 -5.88 10.00
CA ASN A 100 9.55 -7.02 9.29
C ASN A 100 8.16 -6.61 8.78
N ILE A 101 8.01 -6.61 7.47
CA ILE A 101 6.79 -6.22 6.77
C ILE A 101 6.10 -7.47 6.25
N SER A 102 4.84 -7.64 6.59
CA SER A 102 3.99 -8.70 6.06
C SER A 102 2.60 -8.19 5.79
N PHE A 103 1.83 -9.00 5.09
CA PHE A 103 0.45 -8.70 4.78
C PHE A 103 -0.46 -9.86 5.10
N TYR A 104 -1.71 -9.54 5.41
CA TYR A 104 -2.71 -10.53 5.75
C TYR A 104 -4.12 -10.15 5.27
N THR A 105 -4.93 -11.16 5.01
CA THR A 105 -6.38 -11.04 4.88
C THR A 105 -7.03 -12.10 5.78
N PRO A 106 -7.74 -11.70 6.84
CA PRO A 106 -8.50 -12.63 7.67
C PRO A 106 -9.56 -13.37 6.85
N LYS A 107 -9.80 -14.66 7.14
CA LYS A 107 -10.73 -15.51 6.39
C LYS A 107 -12.14 -14.92 6.26
N GLU A 108 -12.62 -14.20 7.27
CA GLU A 108 -13.94 -13.56 7.27
C GLU A 108 -14.04 -12.37 6.31
N LYS A 109 -12.89 -11.85 5.87
CA LYS A 109 -12.78 -10.76 4.88
C LYS A 109 -12.49 -11.28 3.47
N VAL A 110 -12.33 -12.59 3.30
CA VAL A 110 -12.25 -13.25 1.99
C VAL A 110 -13.67 -13.56 1.52
N PHE A 111 -14.33 -12.58 0.91
CA PHE A 111 -15.71 -12.72 0.41
C PHE A 111 -15.75 -12.79 -1.11
N GLY A 112 -16.72 -13.53 -1.66
CA GLY A 112 -17.06 -13.47 -3.08
C GLY A 112 -16.12 -14.20 -4.04
N ILE A 113 -15.07 -14.87 -3.56
CA ILE A 113 -14.11 -15.58 -4.41
C ILE A 113 -14.01 -17.09 -4.14
N LYS A 114 -13.96 -17.86 -5.22
CA LYS A 114 -13.77 -19.32 -5.19
C LYS A 114 -12.28 -19.69 -5.28
N VAL A 115 -11.60 -19.67 -4.14
CA VAL A 115 -10.24 -20.21 -3.99
C VAL A 115 -10.22 -21.51 -3.18
N SER A 116 -9.13 -22.28 -3.30
CA SER A 116 -8.91 -23.50 -2.50
C SER A 116 -8.65 -23.21 -1.01
N ASN A 117 -7.84 -22.20 -0.68
CA ASN A 117 -7.58 -21.83 0.71
C ASN A 117 -8.71 -20.97 1.27
N LYS A 118 -9.44 -21.51 2.25
CA LYS A 118 -10.52 -20.81 2.98
C LYS A 118 -10.08 -20.24 4.34
N GLY A 119 -8.80 -20.38 4.70
CA GLY A 119 -8.22 -19.81 5.91
C GLY A 119 -7.73 -18.39 5.70
N ASP A 120 -6.97 -17.90 6.67
CA ASP A 120 -6.32 -16.60 6.57
C ASP A 120 -5.29 -16.62 5.45
N TRP A 121 -5.23 -15.55 4.68
CA TRP A 121 -4.21 -15.37 3.67
C TRP A 121 -3.09 -14.55 4.28
N ILE A 122 -1.90 -15.13 4.41
CA ILE A 122 -0.75 -14.50 5.04
C ILE A 122 0.41 -14.52 4.05
N SER A 123 1.13 -13.41 3.92
CA SER A 123 2.31 -13.35 3.08
C SER A 123 3.56 -13.90 3.76
N ASN A 124 4.60 -14.12 2.98
CA ASN A 124 5.97 -14.13 3.51
C ASN A 124 6.32 -12.76 4.13
N THR A 125 7.38 -12.74 4.93
CA THR A 125 7.92 -11.53 5.54
C THR A 125 9.01 -10.92 4.65
N PHE A 126 8.97 -9.60 4.54
CA PHE A 126 10.00 -8.79 3.93
C PHE A 126 10.76 -8.02 5.02
N TYR A 127 12.07 -8.19 5.04
CA TYR A 127 12.93 -7.42 5.94
C TYR A 127 13.29 -6.08 5.31
N TYR A 128 13.10 -4.99 6.06
CA TYR A 128 13.39 -3.64 5.63
C TYR A 128 14.32 -2.94 6.62
N ASP A 129 15.44 -2.44 6.12
CA ASP A 129 16.36 -1.60 6.88
C ASP A 129 16.30 -0.17 6.32
N THR A 130 15.86 0.78 7.14
CA THR A 130 15.78 2.19 6.75
C THR A 130 17.15 2.81 6.40
N ALA A 131 18.26 2.24 6.90
CA ALA A 131 19.61 2.67 6.54
C ALA A 131 20.04 2.20 5.15
N ASN A 132 19.36 1.21 4.58
CA ASN A 132 19.60 0.67 3.24
C ASN A 132 18.27 0.47 2.50
N PRO A 133 17.61 1.58 2.07
CA PRO A 133 16.24 1.53 1.61
C PRO A 133 16.12 0.76 0.28
N THR A 134 15.15 -0.15 0.24
CA THR A 134 14.62 -0.71 -1.01
C THR A 134 13.52 0.20 -1.54
N ASN A 135 13.55 0.50 -2.84
CA ASN A 135 12.60 1.45 -3.42
C ASN A 135 11.20 0.85 -3.64
N VAL A 136 11.11 -0.38 -4.19
CA VAL A 136 9.82 -0.97 -4.59
C VAL A 136 9.76 -2.47 -4.30
N ILE A 137 8.66 -2.91 -3.69
CA ILE A 137 8.25 -4.31 -3.58
C ILE A 137 6.86 -4.52 -4.16
N TRP A 138 6.60 -5.75 -4.57
CA TRP A 138 5.33 -6.16 -5.16
C TRP A 138 4.63 -7.13 -4.24
N LEU A 139 3.35 -6.86 -4.00
CA LEU A 139 2.45 -7.75 -3.30
C LEU A 139 1.51 -8.40 -4.31
N ILE A 140 1.60 -9.72 -4.45
CA ILE A 140 0.80 -10.49 -5.40
C ILE A 140 0.01 -11.61 -4.71
N PRO A 141 -1.14 -11.99 -5.27
CA PRO A 141 -1.82 -13.20 -4.83
C PRO A 141 -1.02 -14.44 -5.23
N THR A 142 -1.09 -15.48 -4.39
CA THR A 142 -0.52 -16.78 -4.72
C THR A 142 -1.41 -17.53 -5.72
N ALA A 143 -0.79 -18.35 -6.56
CA ALA A 143 -1.47 -19.17 -7.56
C ALA A 143 -0.95 -20.61 -7.53
N ASN A 144 -1.77 -21.55 -7.99
CA ASN A 144 -1.36 -22.93 -8.23
C ASN A 144 -0.51 -23.05 -9.52
N SER A 145 -0.06 -24.26 -9.83
CA SER A 145 0.77 -24.55 -11.02
C SER A 145 0.10 -24.18 -12.35
N ASN A 146 -1.24 -24.06 -12.36
CA ASN A 146 -2.03 -23.72 -13.55
C ASN A 146 -2.37 -22.22 -13.59
N GLY A 147 -1.85 -21.41 -12.67
CA GLY A 147 -2.05 -19.96 -12.63
C GLY A 147 -3.38 -19.51 -12.00
N PHE A 148 -4.17 -20.40 -11.40
CA PHE A 148 -5.38 -20.02 -10.67
C PHE A 148 -5.05 -19.61 -9.24
N PHE A 149 -5.68 -18.55 -8.74
CA PHE A 149 -5.50 -18.10 -7.35
C PHE A 149 -5.87 -19.21 -6.37
N ASN A 150 -4.94 -19.53 -5.46
CA ASN A 150 -5.11 -20.58 -4.46
C ASN A 150 -5.41 -20.03 -3.06
N GLY A 151 -5.39 -18.70 -2.89
CA GLY A 151 -5.75 -17.99 -1.67
C GLY A 151 -4.56 -17.78 -0.73
N GLY A 152 -3.88 -16.66 -0.90
CA GLY A 152 -2.67 -16.32 -0.19
C GLY A 152 -2.02 -15.07 -0.80
N TRP A 153 -1.02 -14.55 -0.11
CA TRP A 153 -0.26 -13.39 -0.55
C TRP A 153 1.22 -13.73 -0.65
N TYR A 154 1.93 -13.03 -1.51
CA TYR A 154 3.38 -13.16 -1.65
C TYR A 154 4.01 -11.82 -1.96
N ILE A 155 5.04 -11.48 -1.20
CA ILE A 155 5.88 -10.30 -1.39
C ILE A 155 7.10 -10.71 -2.21
N THR A 156 7.37 -9.96 -3.27
CA THR A 156 8.50 -10.17 -4.17
C THR A 156 9.15 -8.85 -4.58
N TYR A 157 10.46 -8.91 -4.85
CA TYR A 157 11.24 -7.80 -5.42
C TYR A 157 11.07 -7.71 -6.95
N LYS A 158 10.57 -8.77 -7.58
CA LYS A 158 10.40 -8.84 -9.03
C LYS A 158 8.96 -8.48 -9.38
N ALA A 159 8.80 -7.50 -10.27
CA ALA A 159 7.51 -7.22 -10.86
C ALA A 159 6.95 -8.51 -11.51
N PRO A 160 5.65 -8.82 -11.36
CA PRO A 160 5.05 -9.97 -12.02
C PRO A 160 5.22 -9.87 -13.54
N GLN A 161 5.39 -11.00 -14.23
CA GLN A 161 5.64 -11.00 -15.68
C GLN A 161 4.51 -10.35 -16.49
N TYR A 162 3.27 -10.43 -16.01
CA TYR A 162 2.10 -9.77 -16.60
C TYR A 162 2.05 -8.27 -16.28
N PHE A 163 2.77 -7.81 -15.26
CA PHE A 163 2.87 -6.42 -14.88
C PHE A 163 3.96 -5.74 -15.72
N LYS A 164 3.60 -5.39 -16.96
CA LYS A 164 4.38 -4.45 -17.78
C LYS A 164 3.84 -3.04 -17.48
N TYR A 165 4.66 -2.19 -16.87
CA TYR A 165 4.33 -0.77 -16.70
C TYR A 165 3.97 -0.21 -18.08
N VAL A 166 2.81 0.43 -18.20
CA VAL A 166 2.22 0.86 -19.49
C VAL A 166 2.95 2.05 -20.13
N LYS A 167 4.21 2.31 -19.73
CA LYS A 167 5.09 3.27 -20.40
C LYS A 167 6.29 2.52 -20.98
N PRO A 168 6.63 2.72 -22.25
CA PRO A 168 7.86 2.17 -22.81
C PRO A 168 9.05 2.62 -21.96
N TYR A 169 10.02 1.72 -21.81
CA TYR A 169 11.35 2.09 -21.38
C TYR A 169 11.90 3.06 -22.43
N VAL A 170 11.93 4.35 -22.11
CA VAL A 170 12.61 5.34 -22.94
C VAL A 170 14.09 5.19 -22.59
N THR A 171 14.84 4.52 -23.46
CA THR A 171 16.29 4.71 -23.48
C THR A 171 16.53 6.17 -23.82
N GLU A 172 17.25 6.89 -22.97
CA GLU A 172 17.87 8.14 -23.39
C GLU A 172 18.93 7.76 -24.44
N ASP A 173 18.65 8.07 -25.70
CA ASP A 173 19.64 8.07 -26.80
C ASP A 173 20.53 9.32 -26.69
#